data_AF-A0A6A5G3P2-F1
#
_entry.id   AF-A0A6A5G3P2-F1
#
_cell.length_a   1.000
_cell.length_b   1.000
_cell.length_c   1.000
_cell.angle_alpha   90.00
_cell.angle_beta   90.00
_cell.angle_gamma   90.00
#
_symmetry.space_group_name_H-M   'P 1'
#
loop_
_entity.id
_entity.type
_entity.pdbx_description
1 polymer ?
#
loop_
_entity_poly.entity_id
_entity_poly.type
_entity_poly.pdbx_seq_one_letter_code
_entity_poly.pdbx_strand_id
1 'polypeptide(L)'
;MTCLLLLTLFVFITPIYTVFTYNATDDMALLFETTGCDSQCGFNASEFSLDTIDLWPVNCSTVCAILKFTSSSNNIPFEKLKSTFQNLNSLRGVLRIENTTLTNFSFFGNITLISNINKNVLSISNNPKLTDISVLFTITNIYINYPVQIMNNPKLDVFPLCVGENFLDFDRFYIVNNMKDCGCTGSIINNANIFAYKNCTSIFGPTEISNATDASMFSALSDVRNITGPISIKNTNFQNLSFFSKMERMKGDDSIVNLDIHSNPNMTRLGFESLMDLYNIEDWFRVNIQDVHPDFCLTMEEMQTFTTFNTKYVKLEAKYCNITTRKDGQKTCRFESMSALANDCVHIMGNVVVSSGDEHHTGKLSKVIRIYGSLSITNTTLKNLEFLGNLINVAVLNDTSPAILLDSNPDLFDISLLSMRFPYTSGPNAVVVQNNAPNIFPNPYQCHNYQNAVGAYVLYNRAECDWVLSDGDYTEIDTGGSSQFSEKKAHQNCGVFAILICALLSFVNI
;
A
#
# COMPACT_ATOMS: atom_id res chain seq x y z
N MET A 1 -31.04 3.94 -60.61
CA MET A 1 -30.74 3.11 -59.43
C MET A 1 -29.28 2.68 -59.51
N THR A 2 -28.39 3.42 -58.85
CA THR A 2 -26.98 3.07 -58.71
C THR A 2 -26.67 3.26 -57.23
N CYS A 3 -26.57 2.14 -56.52
CA CYS A 3 -26.27 2.12 -55.09
C CYS A 3 -24.74 2.13 -54.95
N LEU A 4 -24.21 3.25 -54.46
CA LEU A 4 -22.80 3.42 -54.15
C LEU A 4 -22.55 2.78 -52.77
N LEU A 5 -21.87 1.63 -52.74
CA LEU A 5 -21.45 0.99 -51.50
C LEU A 5 -20.22 1.75 -50.95
N LEU A 6 -20.41 2.56 -49.92
CA LEU A 6 -19.33 3.13 -49.12
C LEU A 6 -18.74 1.99 -48.26
N LEU A 7 -17.61 1.44 -48.70
CA LEU A 7 -16.73 0.66 -47.82
C LEU A 7 -16.08 1.62 -46.82
N THR A 8 -16.61 1.68 -45.61
CA THR A 8 -15.92 2.30 -44.48
C THR A 8 -14.76 1.38 -44.08
N LEU A 9 -13.54 1.77 -44.45
CA LEU A 9 -12.31 1.20 -43.89
C LEU A 9 -12.32 1.51 -42.38
N PHE A 10 -12.73 0.55 -41.56
CA PHE A 10 -12.38 0.56 -40.15
C PHE A 10 -10.87 0.34 -40.06
N VAL A 11 -10.12 1.44 -40.00
CA VAL A 11 -8.74 1.40 -39.50
C VAL A 11 -8.86 0.96 -38.04
N PHE A 12 -8.67 -0.33 -37.79
CA PHE A 12 -8.38 -0.82 -36.44
C PHE A 12 -7.06 -0.17 -36.06
N ILE A 13 -7.15 0.98 -35.38
CA ILE A 13 -6.02 1.51 -34.61
C ILE A 13 -5.78 0.45 -33.55
N THR A 14 -4.81 -0.43 -33.80
CA THR A 14 -4.33 -1.35 -32.78
C THR A 14 -3.95 -0.50 -31.57
N PRO A 15 -4.39 -0.86 -30.35
CA PRO A 15 -4.00 -0.12 -29.16
C PRO A 15 -2.48 0.03 -29.18
N ILE A 16 -1.99 1.26 -29.08
CA ILE A 16 -0.56 1.50 -28.91
C ILE A 16 -0.27 1.03 -27.48
N TYR A 17 0.11 -0.23 -27.34
CA TYR A 17 0.57 -0.75 -26.07
C TYR A 17 1.88 -0.07 -25.72
N THR A 18 2.00 0.44 -24.50
CA THR A 18 3.24 0.96 -23.97
C THR A 18 4.23 -0.19 -23.83
N VAL A 19 5.27 -0.18 -24.67
CA VAL A 19 6.42 -1.08 -24.57
C VAL A 19 7.55 -0.33 -23.89
N PHE A 20 8.13 -0.91 -22.85
CA PHE A 20 9.30 -0.32 -22.21
C PHE A 20 10.52 -0.63 -23.04
N THR A 21 11.13 0.43 -23.55
CA THR A 21 12.43 0.35 -24.18
C THR A 21 13.51 0.41 -23.11
N TYR A 22 14.62 -0.27 -23.37
CA TYR A 22 15.79 -0.27 -22.53
C TYR A 22 17.03 -0.29 -23.42
N ASN A 23 18.18 0.08 -22.85
CA ASN A 23 19.45 0.00 -23.53
C ASN A 23 20.37 -0.95 -22.75
N ALA A 24 20.67 -2.10 -23.35
CA ALA A 24 21.49 -3.13 -22.71
C ALA A 24 22.87 -2.59 -22.29
N THR A 25 23.49 -1.71 -23.08
CA THR A 25 24.81 -1.15 -22.75
C THR A 25 24.74 -0.24 -21.53
N ASP A 26 23.75 0.66 -21.50
CA ASP A 26 23.59 1.63 -20.41
C ASP A 26 23.22 0.92 -19.11
N ASP A 27 22.29 -0.04 -19.18
CA ASP A 27 21.87 -0.83 -18.02
C ASP A 27 23.01 -1.69 -17.45
N MET A 28 23.88 -2.22 -18.32
CA MET A 28 25.07 -2.97 -17.92
C MET A 28 26.10 -2.06 -17.24
N ALA A 29 26.33 -0.86 -17.78
CA ALA A 29 27.22 0.13 -17.15
C ALA A 29 26.73 0.47 -15.73
N LEU A 30 25.43 0.76 -15.59
CA LEU A 30 24.80 1.06 -14.30
C LEU A 30 24.92 -0.12 -13.31
N LEU A 31 24.73 -1.35 -13.78
CA LEU A 31 24.87 -2.55 -12.95
C LEU A 31 26.28 -2.68 -12.37
N PHE A 32 27.32 -2.46 -13.16
CA PHE A 32 28.71 -2.61 -12.72
C PHE A 32 29.27 -1.41 -11.95
N GLU A 33 28.63 -0.25 -12.03
CA GLU A 33 28.92 0.89 -11.14
C GLU A 33 28.36 0.69 -9.73
N THR A 34 27.39 -0.22 -9.57
CA THR A 34 26.72 -0.46 -8.29
C THR A 34 27.56 -1.36 -7.37
N THR A 35 27.74 -0.94 -6.11
CA THR A 35 28.49 -1.75 -5.11
C THR A 35 27.80 -3.08 -4.80
N GLY A 36 28.58 -4.11 -4.45
CA GLY A 36 28.06 -5.42 -4.06
C GLY A 36 28.10 -6.50 -5.15
N CYS A 37 28.77 -6.24 -6.27
CA CYS A 37 29.12 -7.25 -7.25
C CYS A 37 30.58 -7.67 -7.08
N ASP A 38 30.83 -8.96 -6.88
CA ASP A 38 32.17 -9.52 -6.98
C ASP A 38 32.62 -9.43 -8.46
N SER A 39 33.79 -8.86 -8.70
CA SER A 39 34.32 -8.69 -10.05
C SER A 39 34.54 -10.02 -10.77
N GLN A 40 34.72 -11.14 -10.04
CA GLN A 40 34.83 -12.48 -10.62
C GLN A 40 33.48 -13.13 -10.95
N CYS A 41 32.40 -12.63 -10.35
CA CYS A 41 31.03 -13.12 -10.56
C CYS A 41 30.18 -12.13 -11.37
N GLY A 42 30.82 -11.34 -12.22
CA GLY A 42 30.17 -10.50 -13.22
C GLY A 42 30.09 -11.19 -14.56
N PHE A 43 28.97 -11.06 -15.27
CA PHE A 43 28.86 -11.47 -16.67
C PHE A 43 28.62 -10.25 -17.55
N ASN A 44 29.65 -9.84 -18.29
CA ASN A 44 29.66 -8.63 -19.12
C ASN A 44 29.58 -8.96 -20.62
N ALA A 45 28.53 -9.65 -21.03
CA ALA A 45 28.21 -9.82 -22.44
C ALA A 45 26.86 -9.18 -22.75
N SER A 46 26.67 -8.73 -23.98
CA SER A 46 25.43 -8.09 -24.42
C SER A 46 24.25 -9.07 -24.51
N GLU A 47 24.50 -10.34 -24.82
CA GLU A 47 23.51 -11.42 -24.91
C GLU A 47 24.17 -12.80 -24.80
N PHE A 48 23.35 -13.84 -24.59
CA PHE A 48 23.77 -15.24 -24.68
C PHE A 48 23.74 -15.76 -26.12
N SER A 49 24.89 -16.17 -26.62
CA SER A 49 25.09 -16.85 -27.91
C SER A 49 26.08 -18.02 -27.72
N LEU A 50 26.38 -18.75 -28.80
CA LEU A 50 27.45 -19.75 -28.78
C LEU A 50 28.83 -19.13 -28.47
N ASP A 51 29.03 -17.84 -28.79
CA ASP A 51 30.30 -17.14 -28.57
C ASP A 51 30.46 -16.63 -27.14
N THR A 52 29.35 -16.34 -26.45
CA THR A 52 29.37 -15.68 -25.13
C THR A 52 29.01 -16.62 -23.99
N ILE A 53 28.38 -17.77 -24.24
CA ILE A 53 27.92 -18.68 -23.18
C ILE A 53 29.06 -19.21 -22.31
N ASP A 54 30.24 -19.42 -22.88
CA ASP A 54 31.41 -19.92 -22.15
C ASP A 54 32.10 -18.82 -21.30
N LEU A 55 31.68 -17.55 -21.43
CA LEU A 55 32.12 -16.45 -20.56
C LEU A 55 31.36 -16.42 -19.22
N TRP A 56 30.34 -17.26 -19.04
CA TRP A 56 29.56 -17.32 -17.81
C TRP A 56 30.42 -17.78 -16.62
N PRO A 57 30.34 -17.10 -15.44
CA PRO A 57 31.14 -17.46 -14.27
C PRO A 57 30.57 -18.71 -13.57
N VAL A 58 30.89 -19.89 -14.10
CA VAL A 58 30.33 -21.19 -13.66
C VAL A 58 30.58 -21.53 -12.17
N ASN A 59 31.57 -20.91 -11.52
CA ASN A 59 31.89 -21.15 -10.10
C ASN A 59 31.12 -20.24 -9.13
N CYS A 60 30.26 -19.36 -9.64
CA CYS A 60 29.53 -18.39 -8.84
C CYS A 60 28.08 -18.82 -8.60
N SER A 61 27.61 -18.69 -7.36
CA SER A 61 26.20 -18.90 -7.01
C SER A 61 25.38 -17.61 -7.04
N THR A 62 26.01 -16.49 -6.72
CA THR A 62 25.46 -15.14 -6.92
C THR A 62 26.17 -14.49 -8.08
N VAL A 63 25.43 -14.06 -9.11
CA VAL A 63 26.01 -13.46 -10.31
C VAL A 63 25.40 -12.08 -10.56
N CYS A 64 26.25 -11.11 -10.89
CA CYS A 64 25.82 -9.81 -11.39
C CYS A 64 25.77 -9.82 -12.92
N ALA A 65 24.56 -9.75 -13.48
CA ALA A 65 24.37 -9.82 -14.92
C ALA A 65 23.04 -9.23 -15.38
N ILE A 66 23.01 -8.80 -16.63
CA ILE A 66 21.76 -8.74 -17.40
C ILE A 66 21.68 -9.99 -18.25
N LEU A 67 20.78 -10.89 -17.88
CA LEU A 67 20.59 -12.14 -18.59
C LEU A 67 19.74 -11.90 -19.84
N LYS A 68 20.39 -11.58 -20.95
CA LYS A 68 19.72 -11.31 -22.22
C LYS A 68 19.79 -12.51 -23.17
N PHE A 69 18.64 -13.07 -23.51
CA PHE A 69 18.46 -14.12 -24.49
C PHE A 69 17.71 -13.57 -25.70
N THR A 70 18.23 -13.85 -26.89
CA THR A 70 17.67 -13.38 -28.16
C THR A 70 17.54 -14.52 -29.16
N SER A 71 17.26 -14.21 -30.42
CA SER A 71 17.29 -15.21 -31.50
C SER A 71 18.65 -15.92 -31.60
N SER A 72 19.75 -15.25 -31.24
CA SER A 72 21.11 -15.82 -31.16
C SER A 72 21.21 -17.00 -30.18
N SER A 73 20.43 -16.96 -29.11
CA SER A 73 20.42 -17.99 -28.06
C SER A 73 19.80 -19.31 -28.51
N ASN A 74 19.01 -19.30 -29.60
CA ASN A 74 18.34 -20.50 -30.12
C ASN A 74 19.31 -21.60 -30.58
N ASN A 75 20.54 -21.22 -30.90
CA ASN A 75 21.57 -22.16 -31.36
C ASN A 75 22.27 -22.89 -30.19
N ILE A 76 22.00 -22.47 -28.95
CA ILE A 76 22.59 -23.08 -27.76
C ILE A 76 21.75 -24.32 -27.38
N PRO A 77 22.36 -25.51 -27.28
CA PRO A 77 21.64 -26.69 -26.80
C PRO A 77 21.07 -26.49 -25.39
N PHE A 78 19.84 -26.95 -25.16
CA PHE A 78 19.17 -26.80 -23.86
C PHE A 78 19.99 -27.39 -22.68
N GLU A 79 20.63 -28.55 -22.89
CA GLU A 79 21.52 -29.14 -21.88
C GLU A 79 22.76 -28.28 -21.60
N LYS A 80 23.27 -27.55 -22.59
CA LYS A 80 24.36 -26.60 -22.37
C LYS A 80 23.87 -25.45 -21.49
N LEU A 81 22.71 -24.86 -21.76
CA LEU A 81 22.09 -23.85 -20.89
C LEU A 81 21.96 -24.37 -19.44
N LYS A 82 21.41 -25.58 -19.28
CA LYS A 82 21.23 -26.20 -17.96
C LYS A 82 22.55 -26.36 -17.22
N SER A 83 23.60 -26.86 -17.88
CA SER A 83 24.92 -27.00 -17.28
C SER A 83 25.59 -25.65 -16.96
N THR A 84 25.35 -24.62 -17.78
CA THR A 84 25.88 -23.26 -17.57
C THR A 84 25.29 -22.62 -16.32
N PHE A 85 23.96 -22.71 -16.13
CA PHE A 85 23.25 -22.05 -15.04
C PHE A 85 23.05 -22.93 -13.80
N GLN A 86 23.59 -24.15 -13.76
CA GLN A 86 23.34 -25.11 -12.67
C GLN A 86 23.70 -24.59 -11.26
N ASN A 87 24.70 -23.71 -11.16
CA ASN A 87 25.14 -23.14 -9.89
C ASN A 87 24.45 -21.82 -9.55
N LEU A 88 23.72 -21.20 -10.50
CA LEU A 88 23.04 -19.93 -10.28
C LEU A 88 21.94 -20.10 -9.23
N ASN A 89 22.10 -19.41 -8.11
CA ASN A 89 21.11 -19.34 -7.05
C ASN A 89 20.52 -17.93 -6.91
N SER A 90 21.35 -16.89 -7.06
CA SER A 90 20.92 -15.50 -6.99
C SER A 90 21.42 -14.71 -8.19
N LEU A 91 20.51 -13.98 -8.82
CA LEU A 91 20.83 -12.96 -9.81
C LEU A 91 20.75 -11.58 -9.17
N ARG A 92 21.82 -10.80 -9.28
CA ARG A 92 21.81 -9.34 -9.05
C ARG A 92 21.77 -8.65 -10.41
N GLY A 93 20.61 -8.15 -10.80
CA GLY A 93 20.36 -7.63 -12.14
C GLY A 93 18.99 -8.03 -12.66
N VAL A 94 18.88 -8.28 -13.97
CA VAL A 94 17.57 -8.48 -14.62
C VAL A 94 17.60 -9.54 -15.73
N LEU A 95 16.42 -10.09 -16.03
CA LEU A 95 16.17 -11.07 -17.09
C LEU A 95 15.50 -10.43 -18.32
N ARG A 96 15.99 -10.74 -19.51
CA ARG A 96 15.44 -10.32 -20.82
C ARG A 96 15.44 -11.51 -21.77
N ILE A 97 14.28 -11.97 -22.19
CA ILE A 97 14.13 -13.13 -23.10
C ILE A 97 13.22 -12.73 -24.24
N GLU A 98 13.82 -12.48 -25.40
CA GLU A 98 13.13 -11.84 -26.51
C GLU A 98 13.37 -12.59 -27.82
N ASN A 99 12.36 -12.76 -28.66
CA ASN A 99 12.53 -13.33 -30.00
C ASN A 99 13.20 -14.73 -30.00
N THR A 100 12.97 -15.53 -28.96
CA THR A 100 13.53 -16.89 -28.84
C THR A 100 12.53 -17.96 -29.27
N THR A 101 13.03 -19.18 -29.48
CA THR A 101 12.24 -20.39 -29.74
C THR A 101 12.21 -21.34 -28.54
N LEU A 102 12.67 -20.87 -27.38
CA LEU A 102 12.63 -21.61 -26.13
C LEU A 102 11.18 -21.91 -25.73
N THR A 103 10.95 -23.10 -25.18
CA THR A 103 9.62 -23.52 -24.70
C THR A 103 9.43 -23.28 -23.21
N ASN A 104 10.53 -23.23 -22.45
CA ASN A 104 10.53 -23.01 -21.01
C ASN A 104 11.89 -22.48 -20.50
N PHE A 105 11.94 -22.05 -19.24
CA PHE A 105 13.14 -21.53 -18.57
C PHE A 105 13.66 -22.44 -17.43
N SER A 106 13.29 -23.72 -17.42
CA SER A 106 13.69 -24.65 -16.35
C SER A 106 15.20 -24.87 -16.22
N PHE A 107 15.99 -24.43 -17.20
CA PHE A 107 17.46 -24.42 -17.11
C PHE A 107 18.00 -23.52 -15.99
N PHE A 108 17.20 -22.60 -15.43
CA PHE A 108 17.56 -21.82 -14.25
C PHE A 108 17.42 -22.57 -12.91
N GLY A 109 16.95 -23.83 -12.90
CA GLY A 109 16.24 -24.52 -11.81
C GLY A 109 16.69 -24.43 -10.33
N ASN A 110 17.86 -23.86 -10.01
CA ASN A 110 18.30 -23.59 -8.62
C ASN A 110 18.19 -22.10 -8.21
N ILE A 111 17.73 -21.23 -9.11
CA ILE A 111 17.54 -19.83 -8.81
C ILE A 111 16.42 -19.65 -7.80
N THR A 112 16.69 -18.90 -6.74
CA THR A 112 15.72 -18.57 -5.69
C THR A 112 15.53 -17.08 -5.51
N LEU A 113 16.45 -16.26 -6.02
CA LEU A 113 16.46 -14.81 -5.81
C LEU A 113 16.83 -14.05 -7.08
N ILE A 114 16.00 -13.07 -7.45
CA ILE A 114 16.38 -11.98 -8.36
C ILE A 114 16.31 -10.67 -7.58
N SER A 115 17.46 -10.01 -7.44
CA SER A 115 17.57 -8.68 -6.83
C SER A 115 17.84 -7.66 -7.92
N ASN A 116 16.84 -6.85 -8.22
CA ASN A 116 16.93 -5.86 -9.27
C ASN A 116 17.20 -4.50 -8.62
N ILE A 117 18.47 -4.15 -8.47
CA ILE A 117 18.91 -3.03 -7.61
C ILE A 117 18.84 -1.64 -8.28
N ASN A 118 18.54 -1.57 -9.58
CA ASN A 118 18.76 -0.39 -10.46
C ASN A 118 17.55 0.12 -11.29
N LYS A 119 16.34 -0.35 -11.04
CA LYS A 119 15.11 -0.06 -11.79
C LYS A 119 15.08 -0.38 -13.33
N ASN A 120 16.07 -1.10 -13.91
CA ASN A 120 16.13 -1.85 -15.22
C ASN A 120 14.99 -2.84 -15.66
N VAL A 121 14.26 -2.57 -16.72
CA VAL A 121 13.15 -3.41 -17.28
C VAL A 121 13.42 -4.94 -17.36
N LEU A 122 12.50 -5.75 -16.81
CA LEU A 122 12.39 -7.21 -17.07
C LEU A 122 11.48 -7.45 -18.27
N SER A 123 11.92 -8.25 -19.24
CA SER A 123 11.15 -8.50 -20.47
C SER A 123 11.13 -9.96 -20.89
N ILE A 124 9.93 -10.46 -21.22
CA ILE A 124 9.71 -11.75 -21.88
C ILE A 124 8.80 -11.50 -23.08
N SER A 125 9.38 -11.31 -24.26
CA SER A 125 8.61 -10.86 -25.42
C SER A 125 8.86 -11.62 -26.71
N ASN A 126 7.81 -11.77 -27.52
CA ASN A 126 7.91 -12.33 -28.88
C ASN A 126 8.52 -13.75 -28.92
N ASN A 127 8.18 -14.62 -27.96
CA ASN A 127 8.64 -16.01 -27.92
C ASN A 127 7.50 -16.95 -28.40
N PRO A 128 7.40 -17.27 -29.70
CA PRO A 128 6.24 -17.98 -30.29
C PRO A 128 6.04 -19.42 -29.80
N LYS A 129 7.05 -20.02 -29.17
CA LYS A 129 7.02 -21.40 -28.67
C LYS A 129 6.97 -21.50 -27.14
N LEU A 130 7.06 -20.37 -26.43
CA LEU A 130 7.11 -20.35 -24.97
C LEU A 130 5.78 -20.76 -24.37
N THR A 131 5.80 -21.79 -23.53
CA THR A 131 4.62 -22.35 -22.85
C THR A 131 4.70 -22.29 -21.34
N ASP A 132 5.91 -22.17 -20.78
CA ASP A 132 6.14 -22.32 -19.34
C ASP A 132 7.21 -21.36 -18.82
N ILE A 133 6.81 -20.49 -17.89
CA ILE A 133 7.70 -19.59 -17.14
C ILE A 133 7.65 -19.83 -15.63
N SER A 134 7.14 -20.98 -15.20
CA SER A 134 6.84 -21.30 -13.80
C SER A 134 8.02 -21.13 -12.85
N VAL A 135 9.25 -21.35 -13.32
CA VAL A 135 10.47 -21.08 -12.53
C VAL A 135 10.51 -19.65 -12.00
N LEU A 136 10.02 -18.66 -12.75
CA LEU A 136 10.02 -17.26 -12.35
C LEU A 136 9.04 -16.97 -11.21
N PHE A 137 8.02 -17.82 -11.04
CA PHE A 137 7.00 -17.66 -10.00
C PHE A 137 7.46 -18.20 -8.63
N THR A 138 8.55 -18.97 -8.60
CA THR A 138 9.14 -19.53 -7.38
C THR A 138 10.28 -18.68 -6.82
N ILE A 139 10.65 -17.62 -7.54
CA ILE A 139 11.78 -16.75 -7.20
C ILE A 139 11.28 -15.62 -6.31
N THR A 140 11.93 -15.42 -5.16
CA THR A 140 11.78 -14.19 -4.39
C THR A 140 12.40 -13.04 -5.17
N ASN A 141 11.66 -11.95 -5.32
CA ASN A 141 12.15 -10.78 -6.01
C ASN A 141 12.28 -9.59 -5.05
N ILE A 142 13.47 -9.01 -4.95
CA ILE A 142 13.76 -7.92 -4.00
C ILE A 142 14.04 -6.63 -4.78
N TYR A 143 13.49 -5.51 -4.27
CA TYR A 143 13.62 -4.15 -4.82
C TYR A 143 12.93 -3.91 -6.17
N ILE A 144 11.80 -4.57 -6.46
CA ILE A 144 11.15 -4.40 -7.76
C ILE A 144 10.28 -3.13 -7.83
N ASN A 145 10.90 -1.97 -7.99
CA ASN A 145 10.23 -0.84 -8.65
C ASN A 145 10.53 -0.87 -10.14
N TYR A 146 9.88 -1.77 -10.88
CA TYR A 146 10.18 -2.00 -12.29
C TYR A 146 8.94 -2.31 -13.11
N PRO A 147 8.84 -1.80 -14.33
CA PRO A 147 7.90 -2.37 -15.27
C PRO A 147 8.40 -3.76 -15.68
N VAL A 148 7.52 -4.75 -15.50
CA VAL A 148 7.69 -6.11 -16.04
C VAL A 148 6.80 -6.24 -17.26
N GLN A 149 7.38 -6.62 -18.40
CA GLN A 149 6.64 -6.81 -19.65
C GLN A 149 6.67 -8.26 -20.13
N ILE A 150 5.48 -8.85 -20.32
CA ILE A 150 5.29 -10.21 -20.85
C ILE A 150 4.35 -10.09 -22.05
N MET A 151 4.90 -10.11 -23.26
CA MET A 151 4.19 -9.66 -24.45
C MET A 151 4.34 -10.61 -25.63
N ASN A 152 3.28 -10.80 -26.41
CA ASN A 152 3.34 -11.52 -27.68
C ASN A 152 3.92 -12.95 -27.55
N ASN A 153 3.55 -13.68 -26.49
CA ASN A 153 3.91 -15.09 -26.30
C ASN A 153 2.64 -15.96 -26.49
N PRO A 154 2.26 -16.30 -27.73
CA PRO A 154 0.93 -16.83 -28.08
C PRO A 154 0.57 -18.20 -27.48
N LYS A 155 1.52 -18.89 -26.82
CA LYS A 155 1.31 -20.18 -26.16
C LYS A 155 1.48 -20.13 -24.65
N LEU A 156 1.73 -18.94 -24.09
CA LEU A 156 2.02 -18.76 -22.68
C LEU A 156 0.76 -18.38 -21.89
N ASP A 157 0.45 -19.15 -20.85
CA ASP A 157 -0.54 -18.76 -19.84
C ASP A 157 0.17 -17.95 -18.74
N VAL A 158 -0.16 -16.66 -18.64
CA VAL A 158 0.41 -15.74 -17.65
C VAL A 158 -0.48 -15.64 -16.41
N PHE A 159 -1.72 -16.16 -16.45
CA PHE A 159 -2.70 -16.02 -15.37
C PHE A 159 -2.19 -16.35 -13.97
N PRO A 160 -1.41 -17.44 -13.75
CA PRO A 160 -0.85 -17.76 -12.44
C PRO A 160 0.01 -16.65 -11.82
N LEU A 161 0.59 -15.74 -12.62
CA LEU A 161 1.42 -14.63 -12.12
C LEU A 161 0.59 -13.55 -11.41
N CYS A 162 -0.67 -13.37 -11.82
CA CYS A 162 -1.53 -12.30 -11.31
C CYS A 162 -2.42 -12.73 -10.14
N VAL A 163 -2.31 -13.98 -9.70
CA VAL A 163 -3.13 -14.55 -8.62
C VAL A 163 -2.21 -15.15 -7.55
N GLY A 164 -2.45 -14.86 -6.27
CA GLY A 164 -1.60 -15.33 -5.14
C GLY A 164 -1.04 -14.19 -4.28
N GLU A 165 0.06 -14.44 -3.55
CA GLU A 165 0.82 -13.42 -2.80
C GLU A 165 1.82 -12.66 -3.69
N ASN A 166 2.28 -13.28 -4.79
CA ASN A 166 3.27 -12.73 -5.71
C ASN A 166 2.86 -11.36 -6.32
N PHE A 167 1.57 -11.00 -6.34
CA PHE A 167 1.14 -9.69 -6.85
C PHE A 167 1.71 -8.51 -6.03
N LEU A 168 2.04 -8.72 -4.74
CA LEU A 168 2.65 -7.71 -3.89
C LEU A 168 4.11 -7.41 -4.28
N ASP A 169 4.76 -8.33 -4.98
CA ASP A 169 6.16 -8.16 -5.40
C ASP A 169 6.29 -7.26 -6.62
N PHE A 170 5.19 -6.97 -7.34
CA PHE A 170 5.24 -6.24 -8.61
C PHE A 170 4.60 -4.86 -8.50
N ASP A 171 5.24 -3.85 -9.09
CA ASP A 171 4.70 -2.48 -9.14
C ASP A 171 3.89 -2.24 -10.42
N ARG A 172 4.42 -2.65 -11.59
CA ARG A 172 3.80 -2.42 -12.90
C ARG A 172 3.96 -3.60 -13.84
N PHE A 173 2.85 -4.11 -14.36
CA PHE A 173 2.82 -5.18 -15.36
C PHE A 173 2.28 -4.70 -16.70
N TYR A 174 2.91 -5.17 -17.77
CA TYR A 174 2.51 -5.01 -19.16
C TYR A 174 2.36 -6.40 -19.76
N ILE A 175 1.16 -6.97 -19.65
CA ILE A 175 0.83 -8.34 -20.06
C ILE A 175 -0.16 -8.26 -21.22
N VAL A 176 0.31 -8.57 -22.43
CA VAL A 176 -0.46 -8.34 -23.65
C VAL A 176 -0.17 -9.42 -24.69
N ASN A 177 -1.21 -9.91 -25.36
CA ASN A 177 -1.13 -10.84 -26.51
C ASN A 177 -0.42 -12.17 -26.17
N ASN A 178 -0.64 -12.70 -24.97
CA ASN A 178 -0.24 -14.08 -24.62
C ASN A 178 -1.41 -15.05 -24.84
N MET A 179 -1.21 -16.36 -24.63
CA MET A 179 -2.32 -17.34 -24.73
C MET A 179 -3.42 -17.01 -23.73
N LYS A 180 -3.02 -16.55 -22.55
CA LYS A 180 -3.92 -16.04 -21.51
C LYS A 180 -3.20 -14.95 -20.72
N ASP A 181 -3.66 -13.72 -20.90
CA ASP A 181 -3.20 -12.55 -20.15
C ASP A 181 -3.85 -12.51 -18.76
N CYS A 182 -3.36 -11.61 -17.89
CA CYS A 182 -3.96 -11.41 -16.58
C CYS A 182 -3.82 -9.98 -16.07
N GLY A 183 -4.85 -9.56 -15.33
CA GLY A 183 -5.05 -8.17 -14.95
C GLY A 183 -5.02 -7.23 -16.16
N CYS A 184 -4.94 -5.94 -15.87
CA CYS A 184 -4.84 -4.89 -16.86
C CYS A 184 -3.82 -3.85 -16.41
N THR A 185 -3.09 -3.30 -17.36
CA THR A 185 -2.18 -2.20 -17.10
C THR A 185 -2.98 -0.94 -16.78
N GLY A 186 -2.59 -0.24 -15.71
CA GLY A 186 -3.13 1.06 -15.34
C GLY A 186 -2.89 2.08 -16.45
N SER A 187 -3.91 2.88 -16.73
CA SER A 187 -3.86 3.97 -17.70
C SER A 187 -4.79 5.10 -17.29
N ILE A 188 -4.95 6.08 -18.16
CA ILE A 188 -6.12 6.97 -18.10
C ILE A 188 -7.33 6.17 -18.57
N ILE A 189 -8.36 6.04 -17.73
CA ILE A 189 -9.60 5.30 -17.94
C ILE A 189 -10.75 6.30 -18.00
N ASN A 190 -11.57 6.19 -19.04
CA ASN A 190 -12.77 6.99 -19.24
C ASN A 190 -13.84 6.18 -19.99
N ASN A 191 -14.99 6.78 -20.27
CA ASN A 191 -16.09 6.09 -20.97
C ASN A 191 -15.70 5.53 -22.35
N ALA A 192 -14.67 6.06 -23.00
CA ALA A 192 -14.24 5.63 -24.33
C ALA A 192 -13.33 4.38 -24.33
N ASN A 193 -12.73 4.00 -23.20
CA ASN A 193 -11.81 2.85 -23.15
C ASN A 193 -12.10 1.84 -22.03
N ILE A 194 -13.04 2.13 -21.13
CA ILE A 194 -13.36 1.30 -19.97
C ILE A 194 -13.78 -0.14 -20.34
N PHE A 195 -14.31 -0.37 -21.55
CA PHE A 195 -14.66 -1.71 -22.02
C PHE A 195 -13.46 -2.66 -22.12
N ALA A 196 -12.25 -2.13 -22.30
CA ALA A 196 -11.02 -2.93 -22.32
C ALA A 196 -10.74 -3.57 -20.95
N TYR A 197 -11.39 -3.08 -19.89
CA TYR A 197 -11.15 -3.53 -18.53
C TYR A 197 -12.12 -4.61 -18.02
N LYS A 198 -13.08 -5.06 -18.85
CA LYS A 198 -14.18 -5.94 -18.43
C LYS A 198 -13.74 -7.27 -17.79
N ASN A 199 -12.56 -7.78 -18.14
CA ASN A 199 -12.05 -9.07 -17.67
C ASN A 199 -10.88 -8.94 -16.69
N CYS A 200 -10.58 -7.73 -16.20
CA CYS A 200 -9.46 -7.54 -15.27
C CYS A 200 -9.85 -7.95 -13.87
N THR A 201 -9.03 -8.80 -13.25
CA THR A 201 -9.12 -9.10 -11.81
C THR A 201 -8.12 -8.29 -10.99
N SER A 202 -7.16 -7.64 -11.66
CA SER A 202 -6.14 -6.78 -11.06
C SER A 202 -5.84 -5.60 -11.99
N ILE A 203 -5.48 -4.45 -11.43
CA ILE A 203 -4.97 -3.29 -12.18
C ILE A 203 -3.54 -3.04 -11.74
N PHE A 204 -2.62 -2.90 -12.69
CA PHE A 204 -1.20 -2.77 -12.40
C PHE A 204 -0.63 -1.42 -12.83
N GLY A 205 -0.12 -0.66 -11.86
CA GLY A 205 0.55 0.62 -12.05
C GLY A 205 -0.38 1.84 -12.02
N PRO A 206 0.20 3.04 -12.25
CA PRO A 206 -0.51 4.29 -12.13
C PRO A 206 -1.79 4.33 -12.96
N THR A 207 -2.90 4.62 -12.30
CA THR A 207 -4.23 4.65 -12.90
C THR A 207 -4.87 6.01 -12.68
N GLU A 208 -5.48 6.57 -13.72
CA GLU A 208 -6.30 7.77 -13.61
C GLU A 208 -7.69 7.45 -14.13
N ILE A 209 -8.74 7.68 -13.34
CA ILE A 209 -10.12 7.69 -13.82
C ILE A 209 -10.56 9.14 -13.91
N SER A 210 -10.72 9.66 -15.14
CA SER A 210 -11.06 11.07 -15.33
C SER A 210 -12.00 11.33 -16.48
N ASN A 211 -12.71 12.47 -16.40
CA ASN A 211 -13.68 12.91 -17.40
C ASN A 211 -14.74 11.84 -17.71
N ALA A 212 -15.14 11.08 -16.69
CA ALA A 212 -16.09 9.99 -16.80
C ALA A 212 -17.49 10.46 -16.37
N THR A 213 -18.45 10.37 -17.29
CA THR A 213 -19.82 10.88 -17.12
C THR A 213 -20.88 9.79 -17.07
N ASP A 214 -20.59 8.58 -17.56
CA ASP A 214 -21.49 7.43 -17.41
C ASP A 214 -20.86 6.40 -16.47
N ALA A 215 -21.22 6.48 -15.19
CA ALA A 215 -20.74 5.58 -14.14
C ALA A 215 -21.15 4.12 -14.39
N SER A 216 -22.23 3.85 -15.14
CA SER A 216 -22.72 2.49 -15.35
C SER A 216 -21.75 1.63 -16.17
N MET A 217 -20.98 2.25 -17.07
CA MET A 217 -19.94 1.59 -17.85
C MET A 217 -18.77 1.09 -17.00
N PHE A 218 -18.56 1.68 -15.82
CA PHE A 218 -17.48 1.30 -14.90
C PHE A 218 -17.77 -0.01 -14.15
N SER A 219 -18.96 -0.59 -14.32
CA SER A 219 -19.21 -1.99 -13.96
C SER A 219 -18.23 -2.98 -14.61
N ALA A 220 -17.54 -2.58 -15.69
CA ALA A 220 -16.40 -3.32 -16.24
C ALA A 220 -15.28 -3.59 -15.21
N LEU A 221 -15.15 -2.77 -14.16
CA LEU A 221 -14.15 -2.94 -13.09
C LEU A 221 -14.65 -3.80 -11.92
N SER A 222 -15.87 -4.36 -11.99
CA SER A 222 -16.52 -5.05 -10.87
C SER A 222 -15.84 -6.34 -10.39
N ASP A 223 -14.94 -6.90 -11.19
CA ASP A 223 -14.15 -8.08 -10.83
C ASP A 223 -12.73 -7.76 -10.33
N VAL A 224 -12.36 -6.47 -10.31
CA VAL A 224 -11.06 -6.03 -9.80
C VAL A 224 -10.97 -6.26 -8.29
N ARG A 225 -9.96 -7.04 -7.89
CA ARG A 225 -9.64 -7.37 -6.50
C ARG A 225 -8.38 -6.69 -6.00
N ASN A 226 -7.41 -6.47 -6.88
CA ASN A 226 -6.10 -5.92 -6.50
C ASN A 226 -5.75 -4.72 -7.37
N ILE A 227 -5.18 -3.69 -6.77
CA ILE A 227 -4.63 -2.53 -7.48
C ILE A 227 -3.18 -2.31 -7.01
N THR A 228 -2.25 -2.16 -7.94
CA THR A 228 -0.88 -1.71 -7.64
C THR A 228 -0.63 -0.34 -8.24
N GLY A 229 0.18 0.47 -7.56
CA GLY A 229 0.48 1.84 -7.93
C GLY A 229 -0.60 2.85 -7.50
N PRO A 230 -0.35 4.14 -7.75
CA PRO A 230 -1.26 5.21 -7.39
C PRO A 230 -2.52 5.19 -8.25
N ILE A 231 -3.66 5.49 -7.65
CA ILE A 231 -4.92 5.73 -8.36
C ILE A 231 -5.40 7.15 -8.11
N SER A 232 -5.64 7.90 -9.19
CA SER A 232 -6.29 9.21 -9.16
C SER A 232 -7.68 9.11 -9.78
N ILE A 233 -8.70 9.63 -9.11
CA ILE A 233 -10.09 9.66 -9.59
C ILE A 233 -10.55 11.11 -9.51
N LYS A 234 -10.75 11.73 -10.67
CA LYS A 234 -11.01 13.18 -10.73
C LYS A 234 -11.94 13.61 -11.85
N ASN A 235 -12.62 14.74 -11.66
CA ASN A 235 -13.50 15.33 -12.67
C ASN A 235 -14.55 14.34 -13.18
N THR A 236 -15.13 13.55 -12.29
CA THR A 236 -16.20 12.59 -12.60
C THR A 236 -17.54 13.07 -12.03
N ASN A 237 -18.63 12.54 -12.55
CA ASN A 237 -19.96 12.76 -11.98
C ASN A 237 -20.42 11.60 -11.08
N PHE A 238 -19.50 10.74 -10.66
CA PHE A 238 -19.79 9.54 -9.87
C PHE A 238 -20.37 9.91 -8.51
N GLN A 239 -21.40 9.18 -8.10
CA GLN A 239 -21.92 9.27 -6.73
C GLN A 239 -21.12 8.41 -5.75
N ASN A 240 -20.51 7.34 -6.24
CA ASN A 240 -19.67 6.42 -5.47
C ASN A 240 -18.77 5.57 -6.39
N LEU A 241 -17.88 4.79 -5.78
CA LEU A 241 -16.96 3.85 -6.45
C LEU A 241 -17.33 2.38 -6.19
N SER A 242 -18.62 2.06 -6.02
CA SER A 242 -19.09 0.69 -5.74
C SER A 242 -18.78 -0.32 -6.85
N PHE A 243 -18.38 0.15 -8.04
CA PHE A 243 -17.78 -0.71 -9.07
C PHE A 243 -16.43 -1.32 -8.63
N PHE A 244 -15.80 -0.82 -7.56
CA PHE A 244 -14.67 -1.46 -6.87
C PHE A 244 -15.11 -2.22 -5.60
N SER A 245 -16.36 -2.66 -5.50
CA SER A 245 -16.87 -3.35 -4.30
C SER A 245 -16.13 -4.64 -3.94
N LYS A 246 -15.50 -5.33 -4.91
CA LYS A 246 -14.67 -6.54 -4.68
C LYS A 246 -13.18 -6.24 -4.50
N MET A 247 -12.78 -4.97 -4.55
CA MET A 247 -11.39 -4.58 -4.37
C MET A 247 -10.99 -4.82 -2.91
N GLU A 248 -10.02 -5.70 -2.72
CA GLU A 248 -9.57 -6.20 -1.42
C GLU A 248 -8.25 -5.55 -1.00
N ARG A 249 -7.36 -5.29 -1.97
CA ARG A 249 -5.96 -4.95 -1.69
C ARG A 249 -5.46 -3.83 -2.60
N MET A 250 -4.81 -2.83 -2.00
CA MET A 250 -4.08 -1.79 -2.73
C MET A 250 -2.62 -1.75 -2.29
N LYS A 251 -1.71 -1.75 -3.26
CA LYS A 251 -0.30 -1.49 -3.04
C LYS A 251 0.06 -0.12 -3.64
N GLY A 252 0.54 0.79 -2.81
CA GLY A 252 0.99 2.12 -3.23
C GLY A 252 2.44 2.15 -3.70
N ASP A 253 2.86 3.30 -4.23
CA ASP A 253 4.25 3.61 -4.56
C ASP A 253 4.83 4.56 -3.46
N ASP A 254 6.16 4.58 -3.32
CA ASP A 254 6.83 5.48 -2.39
C ASP A 254 6.73 6.95 -2.83
N SER A 255 6.62 7.85 -1.85
CA SER A 255 6.73 9.31 -2.03
C SER A 255 5.65 9.98 -2.92
N ILE A 256 4.54 9.30 -3.24
CA ILE A 256 3.40 9.90 -3.97
C ILE A 256 2.08 9.65 -3.27
N VAL A 257 1.02 10.38 -3.67
CA VAL A 257 -0.35 10.11 -3.22
C VAL A 257 -0.84 8.84 -3.89
N ASN A 258 -1.16 7.82 -3.09
CA ASN A 258 -1.55 6.49 -3.56
C ASN A 258 -3.03 6.39 -3.90
N LEU A 259 -3.88 7.07 -3.12
CA LEU A 259 -5.30 7.22 -3.41
C LEU A 259 -5.62 8.71 -3.45
N ASP A 260 -5.86 9.22 -4.65
CA ASP A 260 -6.12 10.62 -4.91
C ASP A 260 -7.53 10.81 -5.48
N ILE A 261 -8.49 11.20 -4.66
CA ILE A 261 -9.87 11.45 -5.06
C ILE A 261 -10.11 12.95 -4.96
N HIS A 262 -10.27 13.62 -6.09
CA HIS A 262 -10.52 15.05 -6.06
C HIS A 262 -11.42 15.57 -7.17
N SER A 263 -12.07 16.71 -6.93
CA SER A 263 -12.91 17.39 -7.93
C SER A 263 -14.04 16.50 -8.45
N ASN A 264 -14.72 15.79 -7.54
CA ASN A 264 -15.86 14.91 -7.83
C ASN A 264 -17.09 15.41 -7.05
N PRO A 265 -17.76 16.48 -7.52
CA PRO A 265 -18.73 17.22 -6.72
C PRO A 265 -20.01 16.44 -6.39
N ASN A 266 -20.30 15.34 -7.10
CA ASN A 266 -21.47 14.49 -6.86
C ASN A 266 -21.18 13.29 -5.95
N MET A 267 -19.92 13.07 -5.57
CA MET A 267 -19.51 11.88 -4.82
C MET A 267 -19.93 11.98 -3.36
N THR A 268 -20.85 11.13 -2.93
CA THR A 268 -21.39 11.10 -1.56
C THR A 268 -20.93 9.88 -0.75
N ARG A 269 -20.35 8.88 -1.41
CA ARG A 269 -19.85 7.65 -0.76
C ARG A 269 -18.59 7.17 -1.45
N LEU A 270 -17.70 6.51 -0.70
CA LEU A 270 -16.51 5.88 -1.26
C LEU A 270 -16.88 4.56 -1.96
N GLY A 271 -17.35 3.54 -1.22
CA GLY A 271 -17.86 2.29 -1.81
C GLY A 271 -16.82 1.16 -1.89
N PHE A 272 -15.74 1.24 -1.11
CA PHE A 272 -14.70 0.20 -1.01
C PHE A 272 -15.07 -0.86 0.01
N GLU A 273 -16.13 -1.60 -0.27
CA GLU A 273 -16.78 -2.48 0.70
C GLU A 273 -15.98 -3.71 1.13
N SER A 274 -15.06 -4.18 0.29
CA SER A 274 -14.22 -5.35 0.56
C SER A 274 -12.76 -4.99 0.84
N LEU A 275 -12.41 -3.71 0.93
CA LEU A 275 -11.03 -3.29 1.10
C LEU A 275 -10.52 -3.71 2.49
N MET A 276 -9.54 -4.60 2.50
CA MET A 276 -8.96 -5.17 3.71
C MET A 276 -7.54 -4.70 3.94
N ASP A 277 -6.73 -4.55 2.88
CA ASP A 277 -5.31 -4.27 3.02
C ASP A 277 -4.86 -3.06 2.19
N LEU A 278 -4.14 -2.16 2.86
CA LEU A 278 -3.37 -1.08 2.26
C LEU A 278 -1.89 -1.32 2.53
N TYR A 279 -1.11 -1.44 1.47
CA TYR A 279 0.29 -1.81 1.55
C TYR A 279 1.18 -0.75 0.90
N ASN A 280 2.30 -0.42 1.55
CA ASN A 280 3.37 0.39 0.97
C ASN A 280 4.71 -0.11 1.57
N ILE A 281 5.66 -0.50 0.70
CA ILE A 281 6.82 -1.34 1.08
C ILE A 281 7.81 -0.59 2.00
N GLU A 282 7.91 0.73 1.88
CA GLU A 282 8.94 1.49 2.60
C GLU A 282 8.46 2.80 3.26
N ASP A 283 7.15 3.07 3.24
CA ASP A 283 6.58 4.34 3.67
C ASP A 283 5.08 4.26 4.01
N TRP A 284 4.48 5.40 4.34
CA TRP A 284 3.06 5.54 4.60
C TRP A 284 2.23 5.45 3.32
N PHE A 285 1.07 4.80 3.39
CA PHE A 285 0.08 4.84 2.31
C PHE A 285 -0.57 6.23 2.28
N ARG A 286 -0.32 7.03 1.23
CA ARG A 286 -0.80 8.42 1.19
C ARG A 286 -2.18 8.53 0.56
N VAL A 287 -3.11 9.20 1.27
CA VAL A 287 -4.50 9.41 0.83
C VAL A 287 -4.79 10.90 0.70
N ASN A 288 -5.46 11.29 -0.38
CA ASN A 288 -6.04 12.60 -0.60
C ASN A 288 -7.52 12.42 -1.00
N ILE A 289 -8.42 13.01 -0.23
CA ILE A 289 -9.84 13.13 -0.58
C ILE A 289 -10.25 14.58 -0.36
N GLN A 290 -10.55 15.30 -1.45
CA GLN A 290 -10.91 16.72 -1.39
C GLN A 290 -11.84 17.13 -2.54
N ASP A 291 -12.53 18.25 -2.42
CA ASP A 291 -13.44 18.77 -3.45
C ASP A 291 -14.47 17.71 -3.89
N VAL A 292 -14.97 16.95 -2.92
CA VAL A 292 -16.07 15.97 -3.05
C VAL A 292 -17.40 16.61 -2.58
N HIS A 293 -18.53 15.90 -2.70
CA HIS A 293 -19.81 16.44 -2.24
C HIS A 293 -19.75 16.73 -0.72
N PRO A 294 -20.38 17.80 -0.20
CA PRO A 294 -20.45 18.08 1.26
C PRO A 294 -21.13 16.96 2.10
N ASP A 295 -21.86 16.09 1.43
CA ASP A 295 -22.45 14.88 2.02
C ASP A 295 -21.60 13.63 1.91
N PHE A 296 -20.39 13.73 1.34
CA PHE A 296 -19.43 12.64 1.32
C PHE A 296 -19.17 12.13 2.73
N CYS A 297 -19.45 10.86 2.93
CA CYS A 297 -19.20 10.20 4.20
C CYS A 297 -18.39 8.91 4.01
N LEU A 298 -17.65 8.52 5.05
CA LEU A 298 -17.00 7.22 5.21
C LEU A 298 -17.78 6.37 6.20
N THR A 299 -17.87 5.07 5.93
CA THR A 299 -18.37 4.09 6.89
C THR A 299 -17.33 3.81 7.96
N MET A 300 -17.80 3.20 9.04
CA MET A 300 -16.95 2.73 10.14
C MET A 300 -15.91 1.72 9.64
N GLU A 301 -16.28 0.83 8.73
CA GLU A 301 -15.43 -0.19 8.13
C GLU A 301 -14.37 0.43 7.18
N GLU A 302 -14.77 1.37 6.32
CA GLU A 302 -13.81 2.08 5.45
C GLU A 302 -12.75 2.83 6.28
N MET A 303 -13.17 3.54 7.34
CA MET A 303 -12.22 4.24 8.22
C MET A 303 -11.34 3.27 9.02
N GLN A 304 -11.87 2.12 9.44
CA GLN A 304 -11.08 1.10 10.13
C GLN A 304 -9.90 0.65 9.30
N THR A 305 -10.09 0.42 8.00
CA THR A 305 -8.98 0.07 7.11
C THR A 305 -7.97 1.22 7.07
N PHE A 306 -8.41 2.47 6.89
CA PHE A 306 -7.50 3.61 6.83
C PHE A 306 -6.70 3.84 8.12
N THR A 307 -7.24 3.54 9.30
CA THR A 307 -6.53 3.70 10.58
C THR A 307 -5.82 2.43 11.09
N THR A 308 -5.98 1.29 10.40
CA THR A 308 -5.28 0.04 10.75
C THR A 308 -3.85 0.02 10.22
N PHE A 309 -3.61 0.68 9.08
CA PHE A 309 -2.30 0.75 8.42
C PHE A 309 -1.65 2.12 8.63
N ASN A 310 -0.35 2.23 8.36
CA ASN A 310 0.39 3.50 8.33
C ASN A 310 -0.13 4.37 7.16
N THR A 311 -1.25 5.06 7.35
CA THR A 311 -1.90 5.90 6.34
C THR A 311 -1.64 7.37 6.63
N LYS A 312 -1.07 8.10 5.67
CA LYS A 312 -0.77 9.54 5.80
C LYS A 312 -1.75 10.31 4.93
N TYR A 313 -2.32 11.38 5.45
CA TYR A 313 -3.36 12.13 4.75
C TYR A 313 -2.80 13.45 4.27
N VAL A 314 -2.94 13.73 2.98
CA VAL A 314 -2.69 15.06 2.42
C VAL A 314 -3.87 15.97 2.79
N LYS A 315 -5.07 15.49 2.49
CA LYS A 315 -6.34 16.08 2.92
C LYS A 315 -7.38 14.96 3.00
N LEU A 316 -8.31 15.07 3.95
CA LEU A 316 -9.41 14.13 4.10
C LEU A 316 -10.69 14.92 4.43
N GLU A 317 -11.42 15.30 3.39
CA GLU A 317 -12.74 15.92 3.50
C GLU A 317 -13.81 14.83 3.56
N ALA A 318 -14.16 14.40 4.76
CA ALA A 318 -15.18 13.40 4.98
C ALA A 318 -15.88 13.58 6.32
N LYS A 319 -17.10 13.07 6.44
CA LYS A 319 -17.80 12.82 7.71
C LYS A 319 -18.07 11.33 7.89
N TYR A 320 -18.50 10.91 9.08
CA TYR A 320 -18.99 9.54 9.25
C TYR A 320 -20.40 9.40 8.69
N CYS A 321 -20.67 8.28 8.02
CA CYS A 321 -22.02 7.95 7.61
C CYS A 321 -22.91 7.70 8.82
N ASN A 322 -24.18 8.11 8.73
CA ASN A 322 -25.11 8.07 9.86
C ASN A 322 -25.71 6.66 10.08
N ILE A 323 -24.86 5.64 10.19
CA ILE A 323 -25.24 4.22 10.26
C ILE A 323 -24.51 3.59 11.45
N THR A 324 -25.25 2.86 12.29
CA THR A 324 -24.70 2.13 13.45
C THR A 324 -24.71 0.62 13.24
N THR A 325 -25.33 0.14 12.17
CA THR A 325 -25.29 -1.28 11.79
C THR A 325 -23.93 -1.60 11.18
N ARG A 326 -23.30 -2.68 11.66
CA ARG A 326 -22.04 -3.18 11.13
C ARG A 326 -22.22 -4.54 10.46
N LYS A 327 -21.40 -4.85 9.47
CA LYS A 327 -21.42 -6.17 8.79
C LYS A 327 -21.05 -7.33 9.71
N ASP A 328 -20.16 -7.08 10.68
CA ASP A 328 -19.70 -8.08 11.66
C ASP A 328 -20.63 -8.28 12.86
N GLY A 329 -21.75 -7.55 12.91
CA GLY A 329 -22.72 -7.61 14.01
C GLY A 329 -22.24 -7.00 15.33
N GLN A 330 -21.05 -6.40 15.39
CA GLN A 330 -20.56 -5.76 16.62
C GLN A 330 -21.41 -4.53 16.97
N LYS A 331 -21.65 -4.33 18.27
CA LYS A 331 -22.52 -3.25 18.75
C LYS A 331 -21.83 -1.89 18.62
N THR A 332 -22.43 -1.00 17.83
CA THR A 332 -22.09 0.42 17.80
C THR A 332 -23.11 1.22 18.60
N CYS A 333 -22.62 2.06 19.52
CA CYS A 333 -23.43 2.97 20.31
C CYS A 333 -23.20 4.41 19.87
N ARG A 334 -24.24 5.24 19.89
CA ARG A 334 -24.08 6.68 19.79
C ARG A 334 -23.73 7.23 21.17
N PHE A 335 -22.77 8.13 21.21
CA PHE A 335 -22.43 8.80 22.46
C PHE A 335 -23.38 9.97 22.70
N GLU A 336 -24.00 9.98 23.87
CA GLU A 336 -24.80 11.10 24.39
C GLU A 336 -24.19 11.60 25.71
N SER A 337 -23.95 10.67 26.64
CA SER A 337 -23.23 10.89 27.90
C SER A 337 -22.69 9.57 28.45
N MET A 338 -21.77 9.64 29.42
CA MET A 338 -21.26 8.46 30.12
C MET A 338 -22.36 7.71 30.88
N SER A 339 -23.33 8.42 31.46
CA SER A 339 -24.46 7.81 32.16
C SER A 339 -25.43 7.07 31.23
N ALA A 340 -25.65 7.57 30.02
CA ALA A 340 -26.53 6.96 29.02
C ALA A 340 -25.87 5.84 28.19
N LEU A 341 -24.53 5.81 28.11
CA LEU A 341 -23.79 4.80 27.36
C LEU A 341 -24.10 3.38 27.89
N ALA A 342 -24.28 2.42 26.99
CA ALA A 342 -24.50 1.01 27.38
C ALA A 342 -23.17 0.32 27.74
N ASN A 343 -23.23 -0.70 28.62
CA ASN A 343 -22.04 -1.38 29.15
C ASN A 343 -21.37 -2.36 28.16
N ASP A 344 -22.02 -2.65 27.04
CA ASP A 344 -21.65 -3.65 26.03
C ASP A 344 -21.33 -3.02 24.66
N CYS A 345 -21.14 -1.70 24.60
CA CYS A 345 -20.69 -1.00 23.41
C CYS A 345 -19.28 -1.47 23.02
N VAL A 346 -19.12 -1.90 21.77
CA VAL A 346 -17.82 -2.28 21.20
C VAL A 346 -17.26 -1.12 20.38
N HIS A 347 -18.13 -0.40 19.68
CA HIS A 347 -17.79 0.82 18.95
C HIS A 347 -18.61 1.99 19.45
N ILE A 348 -18.03 3.19 19.40
CA ILE A 348 -18.75 4.42 19.72
C ILE A 348 -18.73 5.35 18.51
N MET A 349 -19.88 5.91 18.16
CA MET A 349 -20.04 7.01 17.22
C MET A 349 -20.32 8.31 17.99
N GLY A 350 -19.45 9.30 17.84
CA GLY A 350 -19.53 10.58 18.55
C GLY A 350 -18.31 10.87 19.42
N ASN A 351 -18.28 12.09 19.96
CA ASN A 351 -17.17 12.59 20.78
C ASN A 351 -17.39 12.18 22.24
N VAL A 352 -16.55 11.28 22.74
CA VAL A 352 -16.60 10.78 24.11
C VAL A 352 -15.98 11.80 25.05
N VAL A 353 -16.72 12.21 26.06
CA VAL A 353 -16.25 13.11 27.11
C VAL A 353 -16.42 12.42 28.46
N VAL A 354 -15.32 12.29 29.20
CA VAL A 354 -15.30 11.87 30.61
C VAL A 354 -14.90 13.07 31.42
N SER A 355 -15.84 13.58 32.23
CA SER A 355 -15.64 14.80 33.02
C SER A 355 -15.82 14.52 34.52
N SER A 356 -15.65 15.55 35.35
CA SER A 356 -15.91 15.46 36.78
C SER A 356 -17.31 14.89 37.08
N GLY A 357 -17.37 13.79 37.82
CA GLY A 357 -18.59 13.06 38.15
C GLY A 357 -18.84 11.82 37.28
N ASP A 358 -18.16 11.68 36.14
CA ASP A 358 -18.31 10.52 35.24
C ASP A 358 -17.41 9.34 35.62
N GLU A 359 -16.52 9.47 36.60
CA GLU A 359 -15.48 8.48 36.92
C GLU A 359 -16.07 7.09 37.22
N HIS A 360 -17.23 7.04 37.88
CA HIS A 360 -17.94 5.81 38.21
C HIS A 360 -18.58 5.11 36.99
N HIS A 361 -18.64 5.78 35.84
CA HIS A 361 -19.14 5.23 34.57
C HIS A 361 -18.04 4.74 33.63
N THR A 362 -16.76 5.00 33.93
CA THR A 362 -15.62 4.65 33.05
C THR A 362 -15.54 3.17 32.68
N GLY A 363 -15.99 2.28 33.55
CA GLY A 363 -16.07 0.83 33.28
C GLY A 363 -16.90 0.47 32.04
N LYS A 364 -17.79 1.36 31.56
CA LYS A 364 -18.56 1.19 30.32
C LYS A 364 -17.70 1.22 29.06
N LEU A 365 -16.51 1.82 29.13
CA LEU A 365 -15.56 1.90 28.03
C LEU A 365 -14.67 0.66 27.93
N SER A 366 -14.73 -0.27 28.89
CA SER A 366 -13.86 -1.46 28.96
C SER A 366 -13.94 -2.39 27.76
N LYS A 367 -15.06 -2.42 27.04
CA LYS A 367 -15.24 -3.22 25.81
C LYS A 367 -15.07 -2.42 24.52
N VAL A 368 -14.90 -1.11 24.64
CA VAL A 368 -14.81 -0.23 23.48
C VAL A 368 -13.46 -0.43 22.82
N ILE A 369 -13.49 -0.78 21.54
CA ILE A 369 -12.29 -0.96 20.73
C ILE A 369 -12.03 0.24 19.83
N ARG A 370 -13.06 0.99 19.44
CA ARG A 370 -12.91 2.14 18.53
C ARG A 370 -13.90 3.26 18.83
N ILE A 371 -13.44 4.49 18.67
CA ILE A 371 -14.24 5.72 18.77
C ILE A 371 -14.17 6.47 17.44
N TYR A 372 -15.33 6.65 16.81
CA TYR A 372 -15.55 7.43 15.60
C TYR A 372 -15.96 8.85 15.99
N GLY A 373 -14.97 9.61 16.43
CA GLY A 373 -15.06 10.91 17.09
C GLY A 373 -13.78 11.16 17.91
N SER A 374 -13.85 12.06 18.90
CA SER A 374 -12.75 12.31 19.83
C SER A 374 -12.95 11.61 21.18
N LEU A 375 -11.87 11.53 21.97
CA LEU A 375 -11.88 11.13 23.37
C LEU A 375 -11.27 12.26 24.21
N SER A 376 -12.07 12.82 25.11
CA SER A 376 -11.63 13.85 26.06
C SER A 376 -11.83 13.38 27.49
N ILE A 377 -10.78 13.39 28.29
CA ILE A 377 -10.83 13.10 29.74
C ILE A 377 -10.36 14.37 30.45
N THR A 378 -11.30 15.06 31.11
CA THR A 378 -11.01 16.39 31.66
C THR A 378 -11.55 16.58 33.07
N ASN A 379 -10.78 17.27 33.92
CA ASN A 379 -11.20 17.63 35.28
C ASN A 379 -11.65 16.43 36.14
N THR A 380 -11.01 15.26 35.96
CA THR A 380 -11.34 14.03 36.70
C THR A 380 -10.36 13.78 37.85
N THR A 381 -10.77 12.89 38.76
CA THR A 381 -9.94 12.33 39.84
C THR A 381 -9.32 10.97 39.46
N LEU A 382 -9.33 10.62 38.18
CA LEU A 382 -8.79 9.36 37.68
C LEU A 382 -7.27 9.31 37.89
N LYS A 383 -6.78 8.12 38.25
CA LYS A 383 -5.34 7.87 38.46
C LYS A 383 -4.67 7.19 37.27
N ASN A 384 -5.45 6.43 36.50
CA ASN A 384 -4.99 5.69 35.34
C ASN A 384 -6.09 5.56 34.28
N LEU A 385 -5.71 5.04 33.11
CA LEU A 385 -6.59 4.78 31.97
C LEU A 385 -6.83 3.29 31.67
N GLU A 386 -6.67 2.40 32.66
CA GLU A 386 -6.75 0.93 32.46
C GLU A 386 -8.08 0.48 31.83
N PHE A 387 -9.18 1.18 32.14
CA PHE A 387 -10.50 0.94 31.56
C PHE A 387 -10.56 1.15 30.03
N LEU A 388 -9.52 1.72 29.41
CA LEU A 388 -9.36 1.86 27.96
C LEU A 388 -8.44 0.78 27.36
N GLY A 389 -8.10 -0.28 28.10
CA GLY A 389 -7.11 -1.27 27.66
C GLY A 389 -7.40 -1.94 26.30
N ASN A 390 -8.67 -1.99 25.88
CA ASN A 390 -9.09 -2.53 24.57
C ASN A 390 -9.21 -1.48 23.47
N LEU A 391 -9.07 -0.19 23.77
CA LEU A 391 -9.22 0.89 22.80
C LEU A 391 -8.05 0.88 21.82
N ILE A 392 -8.34 0.52 20.57
CA ILE A 392 -7.37 0.39 19.48
C ILE A 392 -7.22 1.70 18.71
N ASN A 393 -8.30 2.44 18.49
CA ASN A 393 -8.23 3.64 17.65
C ASN A 393 -9.29 4.69 18.01
N VAL A 394 -8.90 5.96 17.87
CA VAL A 394 -9.79 7.13 17.94
C VAL A 394 -9.58 7.94 16.68
N ALA A 395 -10.65 8.23 15.96
CA ALA A 395 -10.56 8.89 14.66
C ALA A 395 -11.59 10.02 14.52
N VAL A 396 -11.09 11.24 14.46
CA VAL A 396 -11.85 12.48 14.29
C VAL A 396 -11.88 12.84 12.81
N LEU A 397 -13.08 12.99 12.24
CA LEU A 397 -13.30 13.49 10.88
C LEU A 397 -13.97 14.86 10.94
N ASN A 398 -13.62 15.75 10.00
CA ASN A 398 -14.21 17.08 9.85
C ASN A 398 -14.08 18.02 11.08
N ASP A 399 -13.02 17.85 11.88
CA ASP A 399 -12.71 18.66 13.06
C ASP A 399 -11.18 18.63 13.28
N THR A 400 -10.61 19.74 13.73
CA THR A 400 -9.17 19.90 14.03
C THR A 400 -8.83 19.67 15.49
N SER A 401 -9.82 19.31 16.31
CA SER A 401 -9.64 18.92 17.69
C SER A 401 -8.72 17.70 17.82
N PRO A 402 -7.99 17.56 18.93
CA PRO A 402 -7.23 16.35 19.20
C PRO A 402 -8.12 15.11 19.15
N ALA A 403 -7.57 14.00 18.63
CA ALA A 403 -8.24 12.72 18.73
C ALA A 403 -8.34 12.29 20.20
N ILE A 404 -7.28 12.52 20.96
CA ILE A 404 -7.21 12.22 22.40
C ILE A 404 -6.76 13.47 23.16
N LEU A 405 -7.59 13.92 24.10
CA LEU A 405 -7.31 15.03 25.00
C LEU A 405 -7.35 14.55 26.45
N LEU A 406 -6.21 14.66 27.15
CA LEU A 406 -6.10 14.47 28.59
C LEU A 406 -5.76 15.82 29.21
N ASP A 407 -6.72 16.47 29.85
CA ASP A 407 -6.54 17.84 30.37
C ASP A 407 -7.02 17.99 31.81
N SER A 408 -6.19 18.58 32.67
CA SER A 408 -6.61 19.02 34.00
C SER A 408 -7.06 17.87 34.91
N ASN A 409 -6.40 16.72 34.84
CA ASN A 409 -6.62 15.57 35.74
C ASN A 409 -5.43 15.45 36.71
N PRO A 410 -5.45 16.12 37.88
CA PRO A 410 -4.27 16.29 38.74
C PRO A 410 -3.72 14.98 39.33
N ASP A 411 -4.56 13.96 39.45
CA ASP A 411 -4.18 12.64 39.98
C ASP A 411 -3.80 11.62 38.89
N LEU A 412 -3.93 11.98 37.61
CA LEU A 412 -3.70 11.06 36.48
C LEU A 412 -2.21 10.97 36.16
N PHE A 413 -1.55 9.94 36.68
CA PHE A 413 -0.11 9.70 36.47
C PHE A 413 0.20 8.58 35.49
N ASP A 414 -0.76 7.66 35.25
CA ASP A 414 -0.60 6.57 34.29
C ASP A 414 -1.56 6.74 33.10
N ILE A 415 -1.02 7.18 31.98
CA ILE A 415 -1.77 7.43 30.74
C ILE A 415 -1.65 6.30 29.72
N SER A 416 -1.22 5.11 30.15
CA SER A 416 -0.95 3.99 29.24
C SER A 416 -2.19 3.59 28.42
N LEU A 417 -2.03 3.55 27.09
CA LEU A 417 -3.04 3.09 26.13
C LEU A 417 -2.50 1.89 25.35
N LEU A 418 -2.54 0.71 25.97
CA LEU A 418 -1.78 -0.48 25.54
C LEU A 418 -2.10 -0.98 24.12
N SER A 419 -3.34 -0.78 23.67
CA SER A 419 -3.81 -1.27 22.37
C SER A 419 -3.86 -0.17 21.29
N MET A 420 -3.61 1.08 21.65
CA MET A 420 -3.81 2.24 20.77
C MET A 420 -2.85 2.21 19.59
N ARG A 421 -3.38 2.51 18.41
CA ARG A 421 -2.61 2.62 17.17
C ARG A 421 -3.19 3.73 16.30
N PHE A 422 -2.31 4.63 15.87
CA PHE A 422 -2.55 5.63 14.83
C PHE A 422 -3.87 6.42 15.00
N PRO A 423 -4.10 7.06 16.17
CA PRO A 423 -5.25 7.94 16.31
C PRO A 423 -5.21 9.05 15.25
N TYR A 424 -6.37 9.34 14.67
CA TYR A 424 -6.47 10.23 13.52
C TYR A 424 -7.23 11.52 13.86
N THR A 425 -6.69 12.65 13.39
CA THR A 425 -7.37 13.95 13.31
C THR A 425 -6.79 14.73 12.13
N SER A 426 -7.55 15.68 11.59
CA SER A 426 -7.00 16.66 10.62
C SER A 426 -6.26 17.81 11.31
N GLY A 427 -6.35 17.89 12.64
CA GLY A 427 -5.62 18.85 13.46
C GLY A 427 -4.13 18.56 13.56
N PRO A 428 -3.32 19.54 14.02
CA PRO A 428 -1.88 19.38 14.14
C PRO A 428 -1.46 18.41 15.25
N ASN A 429 -2.33 18.20 16.25
CA ASN A 429 -2.00 17.42 17.45
C ASN A 429 -3.02 16.30 17.63
N ALA A 430 -2.63 15.06 17.35
CA ALA A 430 -3.50 13.90 17.55
C ALA A 430 -3.72 13.59 19.03
N VAL A 431 -2.67 13.72 19.85
CA VAL A 431 -2.71 13.46 21.29
C VAL A 431 -2.20 14.68 22.05
N VAL A 432 -3.02 15.19 22.96
CA VAL A 432 -2.68 16.31 23.84
C VAL A 432 -2.79 15.87 25.29
N VAL A 433 -1.70 16.04 26.04
CA VAL A 433 -1.60 15.73 27.47
C VAL A 433 -1.16 16.99 28.20
N GLN A 434 -2.05 17.60 28.98
CA GLN A 434 -1.74 18.87 29.65
C GLN A 434 -2.40 18.99 31.03
N ASN A 435 -1.75 19.71 31.94
CA ASN A 435 -2.28 20.00 33.28
C ASN A 435 -2.69 18.75 34.09
N ASN A 436 -2.12 17.58 33.80
CA ASN A 436 -2.35 16.35 34.56
C ASN A 436 -1.33 16.22 35.70
N ALA A 437 -1.19 15.04 36.31
CA ALA A 437 -0.19 14.82 37.35
C ALA A 437 1.21 15.26 36.88
N PRO A 438 2.04 15.83 37.77
CA PRO A 438 3.40 16.23 37.40
C PRO A 438 4.23 15.01 37.01
N ASN A 439 5.22 15.23 36.13
CA ASN A 439 6.23 14.23 35.77
C ASN A 439 5.68 12.92 35.17
N ILE A 440 4.57 12.97 34.42
CA ILE A 440 4.10 11.84 33.58
C ILE A 440 5.21 11.36 32.64
N PHE A 441 5.93 12.30 32.05
CA PHE A 441 7.15 12.03 31.30
C PHE A 441 8.35 12.65 32.03
N PRO A 442 9.13 11.85 32.78
CA PRO A 442 10.34 12.32 33.46
C PRO A 442 11.47 12.79 32.52
N ASN A 443 11.45 12.39 31.24
CA ASN A 443 12.45 12.78 30.24
C ASN A 443 11.90 12.63 28.82
N PRO A 444 12.59 13.21 27.80
CA PRO A 444 12.21 13.10 26.40
C PRO A 444 12.05 11.66 25.90
N TYR A 445 12.90 10.74 26.36
CA TYR A 445 12.88 9.34 25.92
C TYR A 445 11.56 8.63 26.30
N GLN A 446 11.03 8.87 27.49
CA GLN A 446 9.74 8.31 27.90
C GLN A 446 8.56 8.89 27.12
N CYS A 447 8.60 10.19 26.80
CA CYS A 447 7.62 10.81 25.92
C CYS A 447 7.68 10.19 24.51
N HIS A 448 8.87 10.03 23.94
CA HIS A 448 9.07 9.38 22.64
C HIS A 448 8.61 7.93 22.63
N ASN A 449 8.85 7.17 23.70
CA ASN A 449 8.34 5.81 23.82
C ASN A 449 6.82 5.76 23.80
N TYR A 450 6.15 6.67 24.52
CA TYR A 450 4.70 6.77 24.50
C TYR A 450 4.16 7.20 23.12
N GLN A 451 4.79 8.20 22.50
CA GLN A 451 4.50 8.63 21.13
C GLN A 451 4.61 7.48 20.13
N ASN A 452 5.68 6.68 20.21
CA ASN A 452 5.88 5.50 19.37
C ASN A 452 4.86 4.39 19.66
N ALA A 453 4.50 4.19 20.94
CA ALA A 453 3.52 3.18 21.34
C ALA A 453 2.12 3.51 20.81
N VAL A 454 1.72 4.78 20.84
CA VAL A 454 0.44 5.26 20.31
C VAL A 454 0.46 5.40 18.78
N GLY A 455 1.64 5.65 18.19
CA GLY A 455 1.81 5.83 16.76
C GLY A 455 1.37 7.21 16.25
N ALA A 456 1.39 8.24 17.09
CA ALA A 456 1.04 9.61 16.70
C ALA A 456 1.75 10.64 17.56
N TYR A 457 1.98 11.85 17.03
CA TYR A 457 2.63 12.94 17.74
C TYR A 457 1.90 13.31 19.04
N VAL A 458 2.70 13.56 20.08
CA VAL A 458 2.22 13.89 21.43
C VAL A 458 2.64 15.30 21.80
N LEU A 459 1.66 16.15 22.10
CA LEU A 459 1.88 17.46 22.68
C LEU A 459 1.71 17.37 24.20
N TYR A 460 2.81 17.46 24.95
CA TYR A 460 2.83 17.39 26.41
C TYR A 460 3.08 18.76 27.02
N ASN A 461 2.13 19.29 27.80
CA ASN A 461 2.21 20.61 28.43
C ASN A 461 2.67 21.72 27.46
N ARG A 462 2.09 21.72 26.24
CA ARG A 462 2.38 22.65 25.14
C ARG A 462 3.77 22.52 24.51
N ALA A 463 4.49 21.44 24.80
CA ALA A 463 5.80 21.15 24.25
C ALA A 463 5.81 19.78 23.54
N GLU A 464 6.65 19.66 22.52
CA GLU A 464 6.95 18.37 21.88
C GLU A 464 7.85 17.52 22.80
N CYS A 465 7.93 16.22 22.53
CA CYS A 465 8.71 15.29 23.35
C CYS A 465 10.18 15.69 23.51
N ASP A 466 10.80 16.31 22.50
CA ASP A 466 12.19 16.78 22.56
C ASP A 466 12.43 17.86 23.62
N TRP A 467 11.37 18.58 24.00
CA TRP A 467 11.44 19.74 24.90
C TRP A 467 10.86 19.42 26.29
N VAL A 468 10.61 18.14 26.57
CA VAL A 468 10.28 17.68 27.92
C VAL A 468 11.54 17.85 28.77
N LEU A 469 11.60 18.95 29.52
CA LEU A 469 12.72 19.25 30.41
C LEU A 469 12.86 18.09 31.40
N SER A 470 13.97 17.36 31.31
CA SER A 470 14.43 16.55 32.43
C SER A 470 14.67 17.53 33.57
N ASP A 471 14.03 17.34 34.73
CA ASP A 471 14.41 18.06 35.94
C ASP A 471 15.92 17.88 36.16
N GLY A 472 16.70 18.91 35.79
CA GLY A 472 18.17 18.86 35.73
C GLY A 472 18.77 19.69 34.61
N ASP A 473 18.70 21.01 34.76
CA ASP A 473 19.68 22.03 34.32
C ASP A 473 20.32 21.86 32.93
N TYR A 474 19.85 22.63 31.94
CA TYR A 474 20.69 23.06 30.81
C TYR A 474 20.47 24.55 30.53
N THR A 475 21.51 25.33 30.81
CA THR A 475 21.74 26.66 30.27
C THR A 475 21.73 26.62 28.75
N GLU A 476 21.01 27.55 28.12
CA GLU A 476 20.97 27.78 26.68
C GLU A 476 22.37 27.76 26.06
N ILE A 477 22.58 26.89 25.07
CA ILE A 477 23.57 27.13 24.02
C ILE A 477 22.77 27.40 22.76
N ASP A 478 22.76 28.67 22.38
CA ASP A 478 22.30 29.16 21.09
C ASP A 478 23.17 28.54 19.98
N THR A 479 22.57 27.65 19.19
CA THR A 479 23.06 27.36 17.85
C THR A 479 21.92 27.58 16.87
N GLY A 480 21.85 28.81 16.35
CA GLY A 480 21.05 29.12 15.18
C GLY A 480 21.25 28.08 14.07
N GLY A 481 20.13 27.51 13.62
CA GLY A 481 20.08 26.52 12.56
C GLY A 481 18.63 26.34 12.09
N SER A 482 18.38 26.75 10.85
CA SER A 482 17.11 26.67 10.14
C SER A 482 16.44 25.29 10.21
N SER A 483 15.12 25.30 10.35
CA SER A 483 14.23 24.13 10.28
C SER A 483 14.39 23.36 8.95
N GLN A 484 15.04 22.20 9.02
CA GLN A 484 14.90 21.14 8.01
C GLN A 484 14.22 19.95 8.68
N PHE A 485 13.01 19.66 8.22
CA PHE A 485 12.22 18.49 8.58
C PHE A 485 12.97 17.21 8.21
N SER A 486 13.22 16.34 9.19
CA SER A 486 13.51 14.93 8.94
C SER A 486 12.63 14.06 9.85
N GLU A 487 11.54 13.53 9.28
CA GLU A 487 10.76 12.44 9.91
C GLU A 487 11.61 11.15 9.83
N LYS A 488 11.97 10.56 10.98
CA LYS A 488 12.70 9.28 11.02
C LYS A 488 11.73 8.11 10.87
N LYS A 489 12.07 7.22 9.93
CA LYS A 489 11.37 5.96 9.64
C LYS A 489 11.30 5.07 10.89
N ALA A 490 10.08 4.64 11.25
CA ALA A 490 9.89 3.54 12.19
C ALA A 490 10.19 2.21 11.47
N HIS A 491 11.29 1.54 11.82
CA HIS A 491 11.56 0.19 11.36
C HIS A 491 10.60 -0.79 12.07
N GLN A 492 9.73 -1.46 11.31
CA GLN A 492 8.90 -2.55 11.83
C GLN A 492 9.69 -3.88 11.83
N ASN A 493 9.73 -4.52 12.99
CA ASN A 493 9.96 -5.97 13.09
C ASN A 493 8.65 -6.70 12.71
N CYS A 494 8.45 -6.95 11.42
CA CYS A 494 7.35 -7.76 10.87
C CYS A 494 7.59 -9.27 11.02
N GLY A 495 7.88 -9.75 12.24
CA GLY A 495 8.32 -11.14 12.45
C GLY A 495 7.28 -12.11 12.99
N VAL A 496 6.34 -11.69 13.84
CA VAL A 496 5.58 -12.67 14.67
C VAL A 496 4.10 -12.36 14.85
N PHE A 497 3.67 -11.10 14.76
CA PHE A 497 2.26 -10.73 15.07
C PHE A 497 1.29 -10.79 13.89
N ALA A 498 1.77 -10.69 12.64
CA ALA A 498 0.90 -10.81 11.46
C ALA A 498 0.29 -12.22 11.32
N ILE A 499 1.02 -13.24 11.74
CA ILE A 499 0.57 -14.64 11.71
C ILE A 499 -0.62 -14.85 12.67
N LEU A 500 -0.66 -14.14 13.81
CA LEU A 500 -1.75 -14.28 14.77
C LEU A 500 -3.06 -13.62 14.30
N ILE A 501 -3.00 -12.53 13.54
CA ILE A 501 -4.20 -11.83 13.04
C ILE A 501 -4.79 -12.58 11.84
N CYS A 502 -3.96 -13.11 10.94
CA CYS A 502 -4.44 -13.99 9.87
C CYS A 502 -5.06 -15.29 10.40
N ALA A 503 -4.53 -15.83 11.51
CA ALA A 503 -5.13 -17.00 12.16
C ALA A 503 -6.48 -16.68 12.82
N LEU A 504 -6.69 -15.50 13.39
CA LEU A 504 -7.96 -15.15 14.05
C LEU A 504 -9.09 -14.83 13.06
N LEU A 505 -8.78 -14.36 11.84
CA LEU A 505 -9.78 -14.11 10.80
C LEU A 505 -10.22 -15.37 10.04
N SER A 506 -9.48 -16.48 10.15
CA SER A 506 -9.81 -17.74 9.47
C SER A 506 -10.63 -18.73 10.31
N PHE A 507 -10.96 -18.40 11.58
CA PHE A 507 -11.80 -19.24 12.46
C PHE A 507 -13.25 -18.77 12.64
N VAL A 508 -13.71 -17.77 11.89
CA VAL A 508 -15.14 -17.36 11.88
C VAL A 508 -15.71 -17.57 10.47
N ASN A 509 -15.84 -18.82 10.07
CA ASN A 509 -16.78 -19.29 9.04
C ASN A 509 -16.88 -20.83 9.12
N ILE A 510 -17.68 -21.29 10.07
CA ILE A 510 -18.56 -22.47 9.93
C ILE A 510 -19.99 -21.95 10.08
#